data_AF-A0A2V8B897-F1
#
_entry.id   AF-A0A2V8B897-F1
#
_cell.length_a   1.000
_cell.length_b   1.000
_cell.length_c   1.000
_cell.angle_alpha   90.00
_cell.angle_beta   90.00
_cell.angle_gamma   90.00
#
_symmetry.space_group_name_H-M   'P 1'
#
loop_
_entity.id
_entity.type
_entity.pdbx_description
1 polymer ?
#
loop_
_entity_poly.entity_id
_entity_poly.type
_entity_poly.pdbx_seq_one_letter_code
_entity_poly.pdbx_strand_id
1 'polypeptide(L)'
;MISARQTPTVQPVDEKALREYTGVYQLGPTTFLYLQMWEEFSGFGKPRLVVFDESGDVRPLYRTDQDKFFAGPGVAVPESVESRLAFQRDRAGKIVSVTWQRPSAPARTARRVDIEKREDVRFSNREIQLAGTLIAPSTGSIHPAIVLVHGSGAENREHVLVLFHRSAEAMCALLRCAPVEVEQSTEA
;
A
#
# COMPACT_ATOMS: atom_id res chain seq x y z
N MET A 1 12.25 -27.71 -25.54
CA MET A 1 12.32 -26.30 -26.00
C MET A 1 12.36 -25.40 -24.77
N ILE A 2 13.50 -24.77 -24.50
CA ILE A 2 13.68 -23.86 -23.37
C ILE A 2 13.11 -22.51 -23.81
N SER A 3 11.95 -22.13 -23.25
CA SER A 3 11.36 -20.82 -23.50
C SER A 3 12.26 -19.75 -22.92
N ALA A 4 12.83 -18.90 -23.77
CA ALA A 4 13.68 -17.79 -23.34
C ALA A 4 12.89 -16.88 -22.39
N ARG A 5 13.36 -16.73 -21.15
CA ARG A 5 12.85 -15.74 -20.21
C ARG A 5 13.16 -14.36 -20.76
N GLN A 6 12.23 -13.77 -21.51
CA GLN A 6 12.33 -12.36 -21.89
C GLN A 6 12.22 -11.52 -20.61
N THR A 7 13.31 -10.84 -20.26
CA THR A 7 13.31 -9.86 -19.17
C THR A 7 12.34 -8.72 -19.54
N PRO A 8 11.27 -8.48 -18.77
CA PRO A 8 10.33 -7.41 -19.08
C PRO A 8 11.04 -6.06 -18.97
N THR A 9 10.81 -5.17 -19.93
CA THR A 9 11.28 -3.78 -19.83
C THR A 9 10.53 -3.08 -18.70
N VAL A 10 11.26 -2.63 -17.68
CA VAL A 10 10.70 -1.85 -16.56
C VAL A 10 10.61 -0.39 -16.98
N GLN A 11 9.41 0.19 -16.87
CA GLN A 11 9.22 1.62 -17.13
C GLN A 11 9.43 2.45 -15.85
N PRO A 12 10.17 3.58 -15.92
CA PRO A 12 10.23 4.51 -14.81
C PRO A 12 8.85 5.15 -14.58
N VAL A 13 8.51 5.40 -13.31
CA VAL A 13 7.23 5.99 -12.92
C VAL A 13 7.43 6.99 -11.82
N ASP A 14 6.66 8.08 -11.91
CA ASP A 14 6.52 9.06 -10.84
C ASP A 14 5.71 8.52 -9.66
N GLU A 15 6.16 8.81 -8.44
CA GLU A 15 5.56 8.32 -7.20
C GLU A 15 4.07 8.67 -7.09
N LYS A 16 3.70 9.90 -7.48
CA LYS A 16 2.31 10.35 -7.46
C LYS A 16 1.41 9.45 -8.31
N ALA A 17 1.92 8.95 -9.44
CA ALA A 17 1.20 8.02 -10.29
C ALA A 17 1.11 6.63 -9.64
N LEU A 18 2.14 6.15 -8.93
CA LEU A 18 2.06 4.87 -8.20
C LEU A 18 1.03 4.90 -7.06
N ARG A 19 0.86 6.05 -6.40
CA ARG A 19 -0.11 6.20 -5.31
C ARG A 19 -1.55 5.93 -5.74
N GLU A 20 -1.89 6.12 -7.02
CA GLU A 20 -3.23 5.84 -7.54
C GLU A 20 -3.65 4.36 -7.40
N TYR A 21 -2.68 3.45 -7.51
CA TYR A 21 -2.86 2.00 -7.44
C TYR A 21 -2.99 1.49 -6.00
N THR A 22 -2.68 2.33 -5.00
CA THR A 22 -2.75 1.94 -3.59
C THR A 22 -4.19 1.71 -3.14
N GLY A 23 -4.35 0.79 -2.19
CA GLY A 23 -5.64 0.45 -1.61
C GLY A 23 -5.84 -1.05 -1.45
N VAL A 24 -7.08 -1.42 -1.12
CA VAL A 24 -7.48 -2.79 -0.84
C VAL A 24 -8.25 -3.36 -2.03
N TYR A 25 -7.91 -4.57 -2.42
CA TYR A 25 -8.57 -5.29 -3.50
C TYR A 25 -9.04 -6.66 -3.02
N GLN A 26 -10.34 -6.88 -3.05
CA GLN A 26 -10.97 -8.11 -2.58
C GLN A 26 -10.97 -9.18 -3.68
N LEU A 27 -10.35 -10.32 -3.39
CA LEU A 27 -10.14 -11.46 -4.26
C LEU A 27 -11.03 -12.66 -3.85
N GLY A 28 -12.32 -12.60 -4.14
CA GLY A 28 -13.30 -13.59 -3.65
C GLY A 28 -13.94 -13.12 -2.33
N PRO A 29 -14.56 -14.01 -1.54
CA PRO A 29 -15.35 -13.57 -0.38
C PRO A 29 -14.49 -13.07 0.79
N THR A 30 -13.34 -13.70 1.05
CA THR A 30 -12.55 -13.47 2.28
C THR A 30 -11.09 -13.14 2.05
N THR A 31 -10.62 -13.18 0.79
CA THR A 31 -9.20 -12.92 0.49
C THR A 31 -9.00 -11.49 0.05
N PHE A 32 -7.97 -10.82 0.56
CA PHE A 32 -7.62 -9.46 0.17
C PHE A 32 -6.19 -9.35 -0.37
N LEU A 33 -6.01 -8.40 -1.30
CA LEU A 33 -4.73 -7.92 -1.76
C LEU A 33 -4.57 -6.48 -1.29
N TYR A 34 -3.44 -6.20 -0.67
CA TYR A 34 -3.11 -4.89 -0.14
C TYR A 34 -2.00 -4.28 -0.97
N LEU A 35 -2.24 -3.09 -1.53
CA LEU A 35 -1.26 -2.38 -2.34
C LEU A 35 -0.92 -1.06 -1.66
N GLN A 36 0.37 -0.82 -1.45
CA GLN A 36 0.88 0.36 -0.75
C GLN A 36 2.26 0.78 -1.24
N MET A 37 2.64 2.01 -0.92
CA MET A 37 4.00 2.49 -1.15
C MET A 37 4.90 2.00 -0.01
N TRP A 38 6.11 1.54 -0.34
CA TRP A 38 7.12 1.16 0.66
C TRP A 38 8.52 1.60 0.24
N GLU A 39 9.21 2.28 1.16
CA GLU A 39 10.54 2.85 0.98
C GLU A 39 11.67 1.83 1.16
N GLU A 40 11.52 0.83 2.03
CA GLU A 40 12.60 -0.09 2.43
C GLU A 40 13.08 -1.02 1.29
N PHE A 41 12.20 -1.40 0.36
CA PHE A 41 12.56 -2.27 -0.78
C PHE A 41 13.19 -1.52 -1.96
N SER A 42 13.41 -0.21 -1.81
CA SER A 42 13.90 0.60 -2.91
C SER A 42 15.39 0.44 -3.17
N GLY A 43 16.16 -0.06 -2.20
CA GLY A 43 17.62 -0.21 -2.27
C GLY A 43 18.40 1.10 -2.39
N PHE A 44 17.83 2.14 -3.02
CA PHE A 44 18.46 3.39 -3.41
C PHE A 44 17.42 4.52 -3.66
N GLY A 45 16.57 4.82 -2.68
CA GLY A 45 16.04 6.18 -2.51
C GLY A 45 14.75 6.59 -3.26
N LYS A 46 13.84 5.65 -3.61
CA LYS A 46 12.48 6.00 -4.06
C LYS A 46 11.43 4.96 -3.64
N PRO A 47 10.31 5.34 -3.00
CA PRO A 47 9.26 4.41 -2.61
C PRO A 47 8.74 3.60 -3.80
N ARG A 48 8.54 2.30 -3.58
CA ARG A 48 8.01 1.37 -4.59
C ARG A 48 6.60 0.93 -4.22
N LEU A 49 5.79 0.66 -5.24
CA LEU A 49 4.51 -0.01 -5.05
C LEU A 49 4.78 -1.48 -4.72
N VAL A 50 4.18 -1.97 -3.65
CA VAL A 50 4.30 -3.35 -3.16
C VAL A 50 2.91 -3.96 -3.01
N VAL A 51 2.78 -5.25 -3.28
CA VAL A 51 1.57 -6.04 -3.02
C VAL A 51 1.80 -7.07 -1.92
N PHE A 52 0.79 -7.24 -1.09
CA PHE A 52 0.72 -8.24 -0.02
C PHE A 52 -0.59 -9.00 -0.14
N ASP A 53 -0.55 -10.26 0.25
CA ASP A 53 -1.73 -11.07 0.50
C ASP A 53 -1.67 -11.66 1.92
N GLU A 54 -2.66 -12.45 2.29
CA GLU A 54 -2.78 -13.05 3.61
C GLU A 54 -1.67 -14.07 3.95
N SER A 55 -0.85 -14.50 3.00
CA SER A 55 0.32 -15.33 3.29
C SER A 55 1.45 -14.53 3.98
N GLY A 56 1.41 -13.20 3.91
CA GLY A 56 2.47 -12.32 4.41
C GLY A 56 3.59 -12.07 3.40
N ASP A 57 3.51 -12.65 2.20
CA ASP A 57 4.49 -12.40 1.14
C ASP A 57 4.45 -10.96 0.65
N VAL A 58 5.60 -10.30 0.72
CA VAL A 58 5.81 -8.94 0.21
C VAL A 58 6.39 -9.00 -1.19
N ARG A 59 5.72 -8.39 -2.17
CA ARG A 59 6.16 -8.43 -3.56
C ARG A 59 6.26 -7.02 -4.16
N PRO A 60 7.47 -6.51 -4.44
CA PRO A 60 7.65 -5.27 -5.20
C PRO A 60 7.07 -5.40 -6.60
N LEU A 61 6.33 -4.38 -7.03
CA LEU A 61 5.73 -4.30 -8.35
C LEU A 61 6.60 -3.47 -9.29
N TYR A 62 6.83 -4.02 -10.48
CA TYR A 62 7.56 -3.36 -11.56
C TYR A 62 6.60 -3.10 -12.71
N ARG A 63 6.48 -1.83 -13.09
CA ARG A 63 5.59 -1.43 -14.19
C ARG A 63 6.18 -1.84 -15.54
N THR A 64 5.37 -2.44 -16.39
CA THR A 64 5.69 -2.72 -17.80
C THR A 64 4.90 -1.86 -18.76
N ASP A 65 3.72 -1.39 -18.35
CA ASP A 65 2.80 -0.55 -19.14
C ASP A 65 1.93 0.27 -18.18
N GLN A 66 1.11 1.22 -18.65
CA GLN A 66 0.25 2.08 -17.81
C GLN A 66 -0.42 1.36 -16.65
N ASP A 67 -1.17 0.30 -16.94
CA ASP A 67 -1.92 -0.47 -15.96
C ASP A 67 -1.41 -1.91 -15.86
N LYS A 68 -0.15 -2.19 -16.24
CA LYS A 68 0.43 -3.54 -16.20
C LYS A 68 1.71 -3.56 -15.39
N PHE A 69 1.77 -4.51 -14.48
CA PHE A 69 2.88 -4.70 -13.56
C PHE A 69 3.25 -6.18 -13.49
N PHE A 70 4.45 -6.46 -13.02
CA PHE A 70 4.88 -7.79 -12.64
C PHE A 70 5.59 -7.79 -11.28
N ALA A 71 5.64 -8.95 -10.65
CA ALA A 71 6.46 -9.20 -9.47
C ALA A 71 7.41 -10.38 -9.69
N GLY A 72 8.60 -10.27 -9.11
CA GLY A 72 9.61 -11.33 -9.05
C GLY A 72 9.34 -12.37 -7.95
N PRO A 73 10.23 -13.37 -7.79
CA PRO A 73 10.10 -14.47 -6.83
C PRO A 73 10.36 -14.06 -5.39
N GLY A 74 10.85 -12.85 -5.17
CA GLY A 74 11.15 -12.32 -3.86
C GLY A 74 11.55 -10.86 -3.93
N VAL A 75 11.87 -10.32 -2.77
CA VAL A 75 12.41 -8.98 -2.60
C VAL A 75 13.59 -8.75 -3.57
N ALA A 76 13.45 -7.73 -4.43
CA ALA A 76 14.52 -7.21 -5.28
C ALA A 76 15.12 -8.13 -6.39
N VAL A 77 14.46 -9.24 -6.79
CA VAL A 77 14.90 -10.05 -7.94
C VAL A 77 13.94 -9.89 -9.13
N PRO A 78 14.25 -9.07 -10.16
CA PRO A 78 13.35 -8.83 -11.29
C PRO A 78 13.34 -9.93 -12.37
N GLU A 79 14.24 -10.92 -12.29
CA GLU A 79 14.59 -11.80 -13.43
C GLU A 79 13.66 -13.01 -13.63
N SER A 80 12.73 -13.27 -12.70
CA SER A 80 11.75 -14.36 -12.83
C SER A 80 10.34 -13.83 -12.57
N VAL A 81 9.57 -13.57 -13.62
CA VAL A 81 8.17 -13.10 -13.49
C VAL A 81 7.32 -14.21 -12.85
N GLU A 82 7.07 -14.11 -11.55
CA GLU A 82 6.21 -15.05 -10.81
C GLU A 82 4.76 -14.58 -10.74
N SER A 83 4.49 -13.30 -10.97
CA SER A 83 3.11 -12.87 -11.15
C SER A 83 2.99 -11.62 -12.01
N ARG A 84 1.85 -11.49 -12.67
CA ARG A 84 1.45 -10.32 -13.47
C ARG A 84 0.17 -9.73 -12.88
N LEU A 85 0.14 -8.41 -12.81
CA LEU A 85 -1.01 -7.64 -12.36
C LEU A 85 -1.45 -6.73 -13.51
N ALA A 86 -2.73 -6.77 -13.86
CA ALA A 86 -3.33 -5.88 -14.84
C ALA A 86 -4.48 -5.13 -14.18
N PHE A 87 -4.37 -3.81 -14.04
CA PHE A 87 -5.41 -2.97 -13.46
C PHE A 87 -6.47 -2.65 -14.50
N GLN A 88 -7.72 -2.54 -14.05
CA GLN A 88 -8.82 -2.08 -14.87
C GLN A 88 -9.41 -0.80 -14.30
N ARG A 89 -9.72 0.11 -15.21
CA ARG A 89 -10.33 1.40 -14.92
C ARG A 89 -11.77 1.42 -15.41
N ASP A 90 -12.61 2.19 -14.72
CA ASP A 90 -13.95 2.49 -15.19
C ASP A 90 -13.95 3.60 -16.27
N ARG A 91 -15.13 4.01 -16.73
CA ARG A 91 -15.28 5.07 -17.74
C ARG A 91 -14.80 6.44 -17.27
N ALA A 92 -14.74 6.68 -15.96
CA ALA A 92 -14.22 7.91 -15.37
C ALA A 92 -12.69 7.85 -15.18
N GLY A 93 -12.05 6.75 -15.55
CA GLY A 93 -10.61 6.54 -15.41
C GLY A 93 -10.19 6.05 -14.02
N LYS A 94 -11.12 5.79 -13.09
CA LYS A 94 -10.80 5.31 -11.74
C LYS A 94 -10.45 3.83 -11.78
N ILE A 95 -9.37 3.42 -11.12
CA ILE A 95 -9.03 2.01 -10.94
C ILE A 95 -10.11 1.33 -10.07
N VAL A 96 -10.74 0.28 -10.61
CA VAL A 96 -11.84 -0.46 -9.97
C VAL A 96 -11.51 -1.93 -9.72
N SER A 97 -10.52 -2.49 -10.39
CA SER A 97 -10.09 -3.87 -10.15
C SER A 97 -8.66 -4.12 -10.61
N VAL A 98 -8.13 -5.27 -10.21
CA VAL A 98 -6.87 -5.82 -10.71
C VAL A 98 -7.04 -7.30 -11.01
N THR A 99 -6.56 -7.75 -12.15
CA THR A 99 -6.42 -9.17 -12.47
C THR A 99 -5.02 -9.61 -12.09
N TRP A 100 -4.94 -10.61 -11.22
CA TRP A 100 -3.70 -11.22 -10.77
C TRP A 100 -3.52 -12.59 -11.41
N GLN A 101 -2.41 -12.77 -12.12
CA GLN A 101 -2.06 -13.99 -12.84
C GLN A 101 -0.73 -14.53 -12.31
N ARG A 102 -0.73 -15.80 -11.87
CA ARG A 102 0.49 -16.55 -11.53
C ARG A 102 0.73 -17.64 -12.59
N PRO A 103 1.97 -18.04 -12.91
CA PRO A 103 2.27 -19.01 -13.97
C PRO A 103 1.49 -20.32 -13.86
N SER A 104 1.24 -20.79 -12.64
CA SER A 104 0.64 -22.10 -12.34
C SER A 104 -0.77 -22.00 -11.71
N ALA A 105 -1.43 -20.84 -11.79
CA ALA A 105 -2.79 -20.65 -11.28
C ALA A 105 -3.69 -19.92 -12.28
N PRO A 106 -5.00 -20.16 -12.28
CA PRO A 106 -5.93 -19.35 -13.07
C PRO A 106 -5.85 -17.86 -12.72
N ALA A 107 -6.13 -17.00 -13.70
CA ALA A 107 -6.30 -15.57 -13.48
C ALA A 107 -7.40 -15.34 -12.44
N ARG A 108 -7.13 -14.49 -11.44
CA ARG A 108 -8.15 -14.09 -10.46
C ARG A 108 -8.30 -12.58 -10.49
N THR A 109 -9.54 -12.10 -10.50
CA THR A 109 -9.83 -10.66 -10.48
C THR A 109 -10.18 -10.23 -9.06
N ALA A 110 -9.45 -9.24 -8.53
CA ALA A 110 -9.71 -8.59 -7.27
C ALA A 110 -10.40 -7.24 -7.51
N ARG A 111 -11.54 -7.00 -6.86
CA ARG A 111 -12.26 -5.71 -6.95
C ARG A 111 -11.72 -4.74 -5.92
N ARG A 112 -11.49 -3.49 -6.30
CA ARG A 112 -11.12 -2.44 -5.34
C ARG A 112 -12.27 -2.20 -4.38
N VAL A 113 -11.98 -2.17 -3.08
CA VAL A 113 -12.98 -2.02 -2.01
C VAL A 113 -12.50 -1.00 -0.98
N ASP A 114 -13.44 -0.24 -0.44
CA ASP A 114 -13.20 0.75 0.61
C ASP A 114 -13.62 0.16 1.97
N ILE A 115 -12.75 -0.67 2.55
CA ILE A 115 -13.01 -1.38 3.82
C ILE A 115 -12.66 -0.57 5.07
N GLU A 116 -11.92 0.53 4.90
CA GLU A 116 -11.47 1.41 5.97
C GLU A 116 -11.71 2.88 5.61
N LYS A 117 -11.92 3.69 6.64
CA LYS A 117 -11.96 5.15 6.58
C LYS A 117 -10.69 5.69 7.21
N ARG A 118 -10.15 6.74 6.60
CA ARG A 118 -8.96 7.45 7.08
C ARG A 118 -9.33 8.89 7.37
N GLU A 119 -9.01 9.34 8.58
CA GLU A 119 -9.32 10.68 9.05
C GLU A 119 -8.07 11.30 9.66
N ASP A 120 -7.72 12.51 9.23
CA ASP A 120 -6.67 13.28 9.90
C ASP A 120 -7.23 13.87 11.19
N VAL A 121 -6.60 13.55 12.30
CA VAL A 121 -7.05 13.90 13.64
C VAL A 121 -5.99 14.71 14.38
N ARG A 122 -6.45 15.64 15.21
CA ARG A 122 -5.60 16.48 16.05
C ARG A 122 -6.13 16.45 17.48
N PHE A 123 -5.23 16.25 18.43
CA PHE A 123 -5.53 16.27 19.86
C PHE A 123 -4.67 17.34 20.53
N SER A 124 -5.28 18.19 21.35
CA SER A 124 -4.57 19.22 22.10
C SER A 124 -4.60 18.90 23.58
N ASN A 125 -3.46 19.01 24.25
CA ASN A 125 -3.35 18.95 25.71
C ASN A 125 -2.42 20.07 26.20
N ARG A 126 -3.03 21.15 26.73
CA ARG A 126 -2.33 22.39 27.08
C ARG A 126 -1.56 22.94 25.87
N GLU A 127 -0.25 23.10 25.98
CA GLU A 127 0.63 23.62 24.92
C GLU A 127 1.06 22.54 23.90
N ILE A 128 0.70 21.28 24.13
CA ILE A 128 1.09 20.16 23.26
C ILE A 128 -0.03 19.86 22.27
N GLN A 129 0.30 19.83 20.98
CA GLN A 129 -0.58 19.28 19.94
C GLN A 129 -0.01 17.96 19.41
N LEU A 130 -0.87 16.96 19.30
CA LEU A 130 -0.60 15.69 18.64
C LEU A 130 -1.42 15.65 17.36
N ALA A 131 -0.77 15.36 16.23
CA ALA A 131 -1.44 15.15 14.95
C ALA A 131 -1.26 13.69 14.52
N GLY A 132 -2.26 13.19 13.81
CA GLY A 132 -2.25 11.81 13.38
C GLY A 132 -3.29 11.45 12.33
N THR A 133 -3.27 10.19 11.93
CA THR A 133 -4.29 9.60 11.05
C THR A 133 -5.02 8.50 11.81
N LEU A 134 -6.32 8.63 11.96
CA LEU A 134 -7.22 7.60 12.43
C LEU A 134 -7.63 6.71 11.25
N ILE A 135 -7.35 5.41 11.34
CA ILE A 135 -7.84 4.40 10.39
C ILE A 135 -8.87 3.55 11.12
N ALA A 136 -10.10 3.54 10.64
CA ALA A 136 -11.20 2.79 11.24
C ALA A 136 -11.85 1.88 10.20
N PRO A 137 -12.35 0.69 10.58
CA PRO A 137 -13.19 -0.11 9.70
C PRO A 137 -14.38 0.74 9.21
N SER A 138 -14.81 0.53 7.97
CA SER A 138 -15.96 1.26 7.39
C SER A 138 -17.29 0.97 8.11
N THR A 139 -17.32 0.00 9.03
CA THR A 139 -18.49 -0.32 9.85
C THR A 139 -18.70 0.73 10.96
N GLY A 140 -19.95 1.15 11.18
CA GLY A 140 -20.31 2.14 12.21
C GLY A 140 -20.29 1.63 13.66
N SER A 141 -19.56 0.55 13.95
CA SER A 141 -19.46 -0.05 15.28
C SER A 141 -18.32 0.57 16.09
N ILE A 142 -18.38 0.45 17.42
CA ILE A 142 -17.27 0.80 18.29
C ILE A 142 -16.24 -0.34 18.23
N HIS A 143 -14.99 0.03 18.00
CA HIS A 143 -13.87 -0.88 17.83
C HIS A 143 -12.83 -0.62 18.93
N PRO A 144 -12.17 -1.65 19.49
CA PRO A 144 -10.98 -1.45 20.29
C PRO A 144 -9.96 -0.58 19.54
N ALA A 145 -9.31 0.34 20.24
CA ALA A 145 -8.33 1.23 19.63
C ALA A 145 -6.90 0.80 19.93
N ILE A 146 -6.05 0.82 18.90
CA ILE A 146 -4.59 0.66 19.02
C ILE A 146 -3.96 2.00 18.65
N VAL A 147 -3.01 2.47 19.47
CA VAL A 147 -2.22 3.67 19.18
C VAL A 147 -0.83 3.24 18.78
N LEU A 148 -0.37 3.71 17.63
CA LEU A 148 0.97 3.43 17.13
C LEU A 148 1.79 4.71 17.11
N VAL A 149 2.96 4.62 17.72
CA VAL A 149 3.96 5.68 17.77
C VAL A 149 5.21 5.14 17.09
N HIS A 150 5.70 5.84 16.06
CA HIS A 150 6.94 5.45 15.39
C HIS A 150 8.15 5.68 16.31
N GLY A 151 9.28 5.05 15.99
CA GLY A 151 10.55 5.28 16.69
C GLY A 151 11.12 6.69 16.43
N SER A 152 12.25 7.03 17.07
CA SER A 152 12.92 8.31 16.85
C SER A 152 13.52 8.38 15.45
N GLY A 153 13.03 9.29 14.60
CA GLY A 153 13.50 9.52 13.23
C GLY A 153 12.57 10.47 12.48
N ALA A 154 13.04 11.03 11.36
CA ALA A 154 12.20 11.77 10.42
C ALA A 154 11.34 10.80 9.59
N GLU A 155 10.53 10.00 10.29
CA GLU A 155 9.69 8.97 9.70
C GLU A 155 8.36 9.57 9.27
N ASN A 156 7.96 9.27 8.04
CA ASN A 156 6.66 9.70 7.54
C ASN A 156 5.57 8.68 7.88
N ARG A 157 4.30 9.09 7.82
CA ARG A 157 3.11 8.27 8.17
C ARG A 157 2.98 6.94 7.40
N GLU A 158 3.76 6.76 6.34
CA GLU A 158 3.74 5.60 5.46
C GLU A 158 4.72 4.51 5.91
N HIS A 159 5.69 4.82 6.78
CA HIS A 159 6.80 3.91 7.08
C HIS A 159 6.37 2.61 7.79
N VAL A 160 5.29 2.65 8.57
CA VAL A 160 4.89 1.50 9.41
C VAL A 160 3.78 0.65 8.75
N LEU A 161 3.28 1.05 7.57
CA LEU A 161 2.08 0.56 6.89
C LEU A 161 1.90 -0.98 6.76
N VAL A 162 3.00 -1.71 6.68
CA VAL A 162 3.00 -3.14 6.35
C VAL A 162 2.50 -4.02 7.48
N LEU A 163 2.61 -3.57 8.72
CA LEU A 163 2.14 -4.31 9.89
C LEU A 163 0.61 -4.26 10.05
N PHE A 164 -0.15 -3.50 9.24
CA PHE A 164 -1.44 -2.95 9.70
C PHE A 164 -2.72 -3.34 8.96
N HIS A 165 -2.66 -3.88 7.76
CA HIS A 165 -3.93 -4.27 7.10
C HIS A 165 -4.63 -5.45 7.79
N ARG A 166 -3.92 -6.20 8.64
CA ARG A 166 -4.54 -7.19 9.54
C ARG A 166 -5.34 -6.57 10.69
N SER A 167 -5.11 -5.31 11.04
CA SER A 167 -5.81 -4.65 12.15
C SER A 167 -7.22 -4.19 11.78
N ALA A 168 -7.47 -3.81 10.52
CA ALA A 168 -8.80 -3.48 10.02
C ALA A 168 -9.71 -4.73 9.95
N GLU A 169 -9.14 -5.89 9.59
CA GLU A 169 -9.82 -7.19 9.70
C GLU A 169 -10.10 -7.58 11.17
N ALA A 170 -9.20 -7.21 12.08
CA ALA A 170 -9.38 -7.43 13.52
C ALA A 170 -10.41 -6.49 14.18
N MET A 171 -11.09 -5.65 13.40
CA MET A 171 -12.10 -4.71 13.90
C MET A 171 -11.52 -3.76 14.97
N CYS A 172 -10.34 -3.20 14.69
CA CYS A 172 -9.70 -2.21 15.56
C CYS A 172 -9.62 -0.84 14.88
N ALA A 173 -9.84 0.23 15.64
CA ALA A 173 -9.52 1.60 15.23
C ALA A 173 -8.04 1.89 15.51
N LEU A 174 -7.37 2.62 14.64
CA LEU A 174 -5.94 2.84 14.71
C LEU A 174 -5.59 4.32 14.65
N LEU A 175 -4.98 4.84 15.70
CA LEU A 175 -4.42 6.20 15.69
C LEU A 175 -2.92 6.15 15.40
N ARG A 176 -2.51 6.80 14.31
CA ARG A 176 -1.10 6.98 13.92
C ARG A 176 -0.67 8.39 14.25
N CYS A 177 0.38 8.59 15.03
CA CYS A 177 0.91 9.92 15.27
C CYS A 177 1.99 10.28 14.23
N ALA A 178 2.04 11.54 13.80
CA ALA A 178 3.14 12.13 13.06
C ALA A 178 3.67 13.35 13.83
N PRO A 179 4.96 13.71 13.70
CA PRO A 179 5.47 14.94 14.30
C PRO A 179 4.71 16.14 13.73
N VAL A 180 4.27 17.04 14.60
CA VAL A 180 3.78 18.36 14.18
C VAL A 180 5.00 19.16 13.76
N GLU A 181 5.11 19.50 12.48
CA GLU A 181 6.07 20.53 12.04
C GLU A 181 5.72 21.83 12.77
N VAL A 182 6.54 22.21 13.73
CA VAL A 182 6.50 23.53 14.33
C VAL A 182 7.04 24.47 13.25
N GLU A 183 6.14 25.18 12.58
CA GLU A 183 6.48 26.26 11.66
C GLU A 183 7.34 27.26 12.45
N GLN A 184 8.66 27.24 12.23
CA GLN A 184 9.57 28.20 12.83
C GLN A 184 9.29 29.56 12.20
N SER A 185 8.50 30.35 12.91
CA SER A 185 8.33 31.79 12.69
C SER A 185 9.71 32.43 12.55
N THR A 186 10.02 32.90 11.35
CA THR A 186 11.24 33.67 11.09
C THR A 186 11.04 35.07 11.69
N GLU A 187 11.66 35.31 12.85
CA GLU A 187 11.90 36.66 13.37
C GLU A 187 13.40 36.95 13.29
N ALA A 188 13.79 37.77 12.31
CA ALA A 188 14.87 38.76 12.37
C ALA A 188 14.77 39.68 11.15
#